data_AF-A0A820Y9T7-F1
#
_entry.id   AF-A0A820Y9T7-F1
#
_cell.length_a   1.000
_cell.length_b   1.000
_cell.length_c   1.000
_cell.angle_alpha   90.00
_cell.angle_beta   90.00
_cell.angle_gamma   90.00
#
_symmetry.space_group_name_H-M   'P 1'
#
loop_
_entity.id
_entity.type
_entity.pdbx_description
1 polymer ?
#
loop_
_entity_poly.entity_id
_entity_poly.type
_entity_poly.pdbx_seq_one_letter_code
_entity_poly.pdbx_strand_id
1 'polypeptide(L)'
;MTNNITYELTDQLGIFKAWCLLEHELVQIKIKVSRIFHVNCCTLIELNSNQTQPSANYKRIIHNCSQAYYLYEYHLAENIFHDYYTDIMTD
;
A
#
# COMPACT_ATOMS: atom_id res chain seq x y z
N MET A 1 19.88 2.04 15.13
CA MET A 1 20.21 2.87 13.94
C MET A 1 18.91 3.14 13.22
N THR A 2 18.47 4.39 13.20
CA THR A 2 17.25 4.80 12.49
C THR A 2 17.68 5.14 11.07
N ASN A 3 17.31 4.30 10.10
CA ASN A 3 17.59 4.59 8.70
C ASN A 3 16.64 5.71 8.25
N ASN A 4 17.12 6.95 8.25
CA ASN A 4 16.37 8.08 7.72
C ASN A 4 16.38 7.97 6.20
N ILE A 5 15.26 7.53 5.62
CA ILE A 5 15.03 7.58 4.17
C ILE A 5 14.51 8.98 3.85
N THR A 6 15.27 9.73 3.05
CA THR A 6 14.80 10.99 2.46
C THR A 6 14.20 10.71 1.09
N TYR A 7 13.03 11.28 0.82
CA TYR A 7 12.36 11.16 -0.47
C TYR A 7 11.86 12.52 -0.95
N GLU A 8 11.81 12.69 -2.26
CA GLU A 8 11.25 13.86 -2.93
C GLU A 8 9.92 13.48 -3.57
N LEU A 9 8.91 14.33 -3.38
CA LEU A 9 7.64 14.25 -4.08
C LEU A 9 7.85 14.52 -5.56
N THR A 10 7.08 13.84 -6.41
CA THR A 10 7.05 14.08 -7.85
C THR A 10 5.64 14.49 -8.27
N ASP A 11 5.50 15.01 -9.49
CA ASP A 11 4.20 15.33 -10.08
C ASP A 11 3.34 14.09 -10.38
N GLN A 12 3.92 12.89 -10.25
CA GLN A 12 3.24 11.62 -10.45
C GLN A 12 2.89 10.98 -9.11
N LEU A 13 1.60 10.73 -8.91
CA LEU A 13 1.08 10.08 -7.71
C LEU A 13 1.69 8.69 -7.50
N GLY A 14 2.17 8.45 -6.29
CA GLY A 14 2.75 7.16 -5.89
C GLY A 14 4.15 6.91 -6.43
N ILE A 15 4.77 7.92 -7.07
CA ILE A 15 6.15 7.86 -7.51
C ILE A 15 6.97 8.84 -6.68
N PHE A 16 8.00 8.29 -6.05
CA PHE A 16 8.94 9.03 -5.22
C PHE A 16 10.34 8.92 -5.82
N LYS A 17 11.15 9.98 -5.64
CA LYS A 17 12.58 9.90 -5.91
C LYS A 17 13.31 9.75 -4.59
N ALA A 18 14.26 8.82 -4.54
CA ALA A 18 15.11 8.63 -3.38
C ALA A 18 16.57 8.56 -3.85
N TRP A 19 17.46 9.02 -2.97
CA TRP A 19 18.89 8.83 -3.13
C TRP A 19 19.31 7.61 -2.31
N CYS A 20 19.98 6.66 -2.94
CA CYS A 20 20.50 5.48 -2.25
C CYS A 20 22.00 5.34 -2.52
N LEU A 21 22.73 4.90 -1.50
CA LEU A 21 24.13 4.51 -1.64
C LEU A 21 24.17 3.06 -2.10
N LEU A 22 24.61 2.81 -3.33
CA LEU A 22 24.82 1.48 -3.86
C LEU A 22 26.33 1.21 -3.87
N GLU A 23 26.78 0.34 -2.97
CA GLU A 23 28.20 0.11 -2.68
C GLU A 23 28.92 1.41 -2.28
N HIS A 24 29.51 2.12 -3.24
CA HIS A 24 30.26 3.37 -3.04
C HIS A 24 29.73 4.53 -3.90
N GLU A 25 28.64 4.32 -4.65
CA GLU A 25 28.06 5.34 -5.52
C GLU A 25 26.71 5.83 -4.99
N LEU A 26 26.50 7.15 -5.06
CA LEU A 26 25.21 7.75 -4.74
C LEU A 26 24.36 7.78 -6.02
N VAL A 27 23.28 7.00 -6.01
CA VAL A 27 22.38 6.84 -7.17
C VAL A 27 21.00 7.38 -6.84
N GLN A 28 20.36 8.05 -7.81
CA GLN A 28 18.96 8.45 -7.72
C GLN A 28 18.07 7.35 -8.31
N ILE A 29 17.10 6.88 -7.52
CA ILE A 29 16.14 5.86 -7.96
C ILE A 29 14.72 6.40 -7.92
N LYS A 30 13.87 5.84 -8.80
CA LYS A 30 12.41 6.05 -8.77
C LYS A 30 11.76 4.88 -8.06
N ILE A 31 10.98 5.17 -7.03
CA ILE A 31 10.25 4.19 -6.24
C ILE A 31 8.77 4.35 -6.53
N LYS A 32 8.14 3.30 -7.04
CA LYS A 32 6.69 3.23 -7.19
C LYS A 32 6.11 2.55 -5.94
N VAL A 33 5.28 3.28 -5.20
CA VAL A 33 4.65 2.81 -3.96
C VAL A 33 3.15 2.65 -4.19
N SER A 34 2.64 1.46 -3.91
CA SER A 34 1.21 1.17 -3.88
C SER A 34 0.64 1.44 -2.50
N ARG A 35 -0.65 1.77 -2.41
CA ARG A 35 -1.37 1.80 -1.13
C ARG A 35 -1.72 0.40 -0.70
N ILE A 36 -1.53 0.13 0.59
CA ILE A 36 -1.83 -1.15 1.19
C ILE A 36 -2.98 -0.96 2.19
N PHE A 37 -4.10 -1.63 1.94
CA PHE A 37 -5.26 -1.62 2.82
C PHE A 37 -5.40 -2.95 3.53
N HIS A 38 -5.78 -2.88 4.79
CA HIS A 38 -6.02 -4.05 5.63
C HIS A 38 -7.51 -4.08 5.97
N VAL A 39 -8.23 -5.08 5.47
CA VAL A 39 -9.68 -5.20 5.66
C VAL A 39 -9.97 -6.45 6.48
N ASN A 40 -10.62 -6.26 7.63
CA ASN A 40 -11.13 -7.35 8.46
C ASN A 40 -12.52 -7.74 7.94
N CYS A 41 -12.66 -8.97 7.45
CA CYS A 41 -13.91 -9.49 6.90
C CYS A 41 -14.42 -10.67 7.73
N CYS A 42 -15.72 -10.69 8.02
CA CYS A 42 -16.37 -11.79 8.75
C CYS A 42 -16.55 -13.06 7.90
N THR A 43 -16.46 -12.94 6.57
CA THR A 43 -16.66 -14.03 5.61
C THR A 43 -15.38 -14.32 4.85
N LEU A 44 -15.16 -15.60 4.54
CA LEU A 44 -14.12 -15.99 3.61
C LEU A 44 -14.48 -15.51 2.20
N ILE A 45 -13.62 -14.69 1.58
CA ILE A 45 -13.77 -14.25 0.20
C ILE A 45 -13.13 -15.31 -0.71
N GLU A 46 -13.94 -15.92 -1.58
CA GLU A 46 -13.44 -16.78 -2.66
C GLU A 46 -12.75 -15.88 -3.70
N LEU A 47 -11.43 -16.05 -3.84
CA LEU A 47 -10.64 -15.28 -4.81
C LEU A 47 -10.99 -15.72 -6.24
N ASN A 48 -11.90 -14.99 -6.89
CA ASN A 48 -12.03 -15.03 -8.34
C ASN A 48 -10.80 -14.37 -8.98
N SER A 49 -10.17 -15.06 -9.92
CA SER A 49 -8.83 -14.78 -10.49
C SER A 49 -8.60 -13.40 -11.12
N ASN A 50 -9.62 -12.55 -11.20
CA ASN A 50 -9.61 -11.33 -12.01
C ASN A 50 -9.68 -10.02 -11.18
N GLN A 51 -9.74 -10.10 -9.86
CA GLN A 51 -9.70 -8.94 -8.98
C GLN A 51 -8.46 -8.99 -8.09
N THR A 52 -7.89 -7.81 -7.83
CA THR A 52 -6.73 -7.52 -6.97
C THR A 52 -6.59 -8.58 -5.89
N GLN A 53 -5.68 -9.55 -6.08
CA GLN A 53 -5.66 -10.71 -5.19
C GLN A 53 -5.34 -10.24 -3.78
N PRO A 54 -6.27 -10.36 -2.81
CA PRO A 54 -5.88 -10.16 -1.44
C PRO A 54 -4.84 -11.22 -1.09
N SER A 55 -3.67 -10.79 -0.58
CA SER A 55 -2.68 -11.70 -0.04
C SER A 55 -3.25 -12.27 1.26
N ALA A 56 -3.96 -13.39 1.12
CA ALA A 56 -4.65 -14.05 2.22
C ALA A 56 -3.59 -14.81 3.04
N ASN A 57 -3.00 -14.15 4.04
CA ASN A 57 -2.53 -14.73 5.31
C ASN A 57 -1.62 -13.74 6.04
N TYR A 58 -2.19 -12.70 6.64
CA TYR A 58 -1.47 -11.88 7.61
C TYR A 58 -2.04 -12.11 9.01
N LYS A 59 -1.25 -12.74 9.89
CA LYS A 59 -1.53 -12.78 11.34
C LYS A 59 -1.15 -11.43 11.95
N ARG A 60 -1.92 -10.38 11.67
CA ARG A 60 -1.75 -9.08 12.34
C ARG A 60 -2.83 -8.92 13.41
N ILE A 61 -2.42 -8.62 14.64
CA ILE A 61 -3.35 -8.22 15.70
C ILE A 61 -3.80 -6.79 15.36
N ILE A 62 -5.07 -6.62 15.02
CA ILE A 62 -5.67 -5.30 14.87
C ILE A 62 -6.20 -4.88 16.24
N HIS A 63 -5.54 -3.92 16.86
CA HIS A 63 -6.03 -3.31 18.09
C HIS A 63 -7.39 -2.63 17.83
N ASN A 64 -8.32 -2.73 18.78
CA ASN A 64 -9.71 -2.24 18.67
C ASN A 64 -10.62 -2.98 17.67
N CYS A 65 -10.21 -4.12 17.12
CA CYS A 65 -11.16 -5.07 16.54
C CYS A 65 -11.68 -6.01 17.64
N SER A 66 -13.00 -6.06 17.81
CA SER A 66 -13.66 -6.98 18.76
C SER A 66 -13.38 -8.44 18.45
N GLN A 67 -13.20 -8.77 17.16
CA GLN A 67 -12.84 -10.10 16.69
C GLN A 67 -12.10 -9.97 15.34
N ALA A 68 -10.92 -10.61 15.23
CA ALA A 68 -10.23 -10.76 13.96
C ALA A 68 -10.70 -12.07 13.30
N TYR A 69 -11.38 -11.97 12.17
CA TYR A 69 -11.91 -13.14 11.45
C TYR A 69 -10.93 -13.53 10.33
N TYR A 70 -11.06 -12.86 9.19
CA TYR A 70 -10.17 -13.00 8.04
C TYR A 70 -9.61 -11.63 7.70
N LEU A 71 -8.29 -11.48 7.82
CA LEU A 71 -7.60 -10.25 7.48
C LEU A 71 -7.07 -10.33 6.04
N TYR A 72 -7.60 -9.47 5.18
CA TYR A 72 -7.21 -9.38 3.79
C TYR A 72 -6.38 -8.13 3.54
N GLU A 73 -5.26 -8.30 2.83
CA GLU A 73 -4.39 -7.22 2.41
C GLU A 73 -4.63 -6.91 0.93
N TYR A 74 -5.02 -5.67 0.61
CA TYR A 74 -5.23 -5.21 -0.75
C TYR A 74 -4.14 -4.22 -1.16
N HIS A 75 -3.53 -4.47 -2.31
CA HIS A 75 -2.57 -3.57 -2.94
C HIS A 75 -3.25 -2.78 -4.04
N LEU A 76 -3.37 -1.47 -3.85
CA LEU A 76 -4.00 -0.59 -4.82
C LEU A 76 -2.96 0.39 -5.38
N ALA A 77 -2.93 0.54 -6.70
CA ALA A 77 -2.10 1.56 -7.33
C ALA A 77 -2.57 2.97 -6.90
N GLU A 78 -1.63 3.87 -6.61
CA GLU A 78 -1.94 5.20 -6.06
C GLU A 78 -2.90 6.00 -6.95
N ASN A 79 -2.75 5.91 -8.27
CA ASN A 79 -3.63 6.60 -9.21
C ASN A 79 -5.09 6.14 -9.05
N ILE A 80 -5.32 4.83 -8.96
CA ILE A 80 -6.66 4.27 -8.78
C ILE A 80 -7.24 4.72 -7.44
N PHE A 81 -6.43 4.73 -6.38
CA PHE A 81 -6.86 5.24 -5.07
C PHE A 81 -7.26 6.72 -5.15
N HIS A 82 -6.44 7.55 -5.79
CA HIS A 82 -6.68 8.98 -5.88
C HIS A 82 -7.95 9.32 -6.63
N ASP A 83 -8.24 8.60 -7.72
CA ASP A 83 -9.49 8.74 -8.48
C ASP A 83 -10.69 8.48 -7.55
N TYR A 84 -10.73 7.32 -6.87
CA TYR A 84 -11.80 7.00 -5.92
C TYR A 84 -11.90 7.98 -4.75
N TYR A 85 -10.77 8.41 -4.19
CA TYR A 85 -10.76 9.34 -3.06
C TYR A 85 -11.31 10.71 -3.45
N THR A 86 -10.98 11.18 -4.66
CA THR A 86 -11.47 12.44 -5.18
C THR A 86 -12.98 12.37 -5.35
N ASP A 87 -13.49 11.29 -5.95
CA ASP A 87 -14.94 11.08 -6.13
C ASP A 87 -15.68 11.12 -4.78
N ILE A 88 -15.18 10.42 -3.76
CA ILE A 88 -15.77 10.39 -2.41
C ILE A 88 -15.78 11.77 -1.73
N MET A 89 -14.77 12.60 -1.98
CA MET A 89 -14.63 13.91 -1.33
C MET A 89 -15.38 15.03 -2.05
N THR A 90 -15.84 14.79 -3.27
CA THR A 90 -16.63 15.74 -4.08
C THR A 90 -18.14 15.57 -3.95
N ASP A 91 -18.62 14.52 -3.28
CA ASP A 91 -20.01 14.35 -2.84
C ASP A 91 -20.24 14.94 -1.43
#